data_AF-A0AAV4VVR9-F1
#
_entry.id   AF-A0AAV4VVR9-F1
#
_cell.length_a   1.000
_cell.length_b   1.000
_cell.length_c   1.000
_cell.angle_alpha   90.00
_cell.angle_beta   90.00
_cell.angle_gamma   90.00
#
_symmetry.space_group_name_H-M   'P 1'
#
loop_
_entity.id
_entity.type
_entity.pdbx_description
1 polymer ?
#
loop_
_entity_poly.entity_id
_entity_poly.type
_entity_poly.pdbx_seq_one_letter_code
_entity_poly.pdbx_strand_id
1 'polypeptide(L)'
;MTYGVGVLNRFYTWCSPKRKLVIKDGIQWCADVFDKFVVNEQSVDVGDVVVRRYTPAKDGQSCSVIHIYCSEKDNVYFITDPGVKRCATFNIRSIRQSFYSRKRNPNTNDVW
;
A
#
# COMPACT_ATOMS: atom_id res chain seq x y z
N MET A 1 16.71 -2.90 -9.01
CA MET A 1 15.96 -1.68 -8.63
C MET A 1 14.80 -2.08 -7.72
N THR A 2 14.51 -1.31 -6.67
CA THR A 2 13.35 -1.52 -5.79
C THR A 2 12.11 -0.89 -6.40
N TYR A 3 10.99 -1.61 -6.45
CA TYR A 3 9.69 -1.10 -6.94
C TYR A 3 8.57 -1.35 -5.94
N GLY A 4 7.58 -0.47 -5.93
CA GLY A 4 6.42 -0.59 -5.03
C GLY A 4 5.42 0.55 -5.19
N VAL A 5 4.54 0.68 -4.22
CA VAL A 5 3.49 1.73 -4.18
C VAL A 5 3.53 2.53 -2.87
N GLY A 6 3.00 3.76 -2.94
CA GLY A 6 2.75 4.57 -1.75
C GLY A 6 1.41 4.21 -1.11
N VAL A 7 1.42 3.90 0.19
CA VAL A 7 0.21 3.49 0.94
C VAL A 7 0.08 4.18 2.30
N LEU A 8 -1.11 4.07 2.89
CA LEU A 8 -1.34 4.32 4.31
C LEU A 8 -1.36 2.98 5.06
N ASN A 9 -0.50 2.81 6.04
CA ASN A 9 -0.51 1.64 6.93
C ASN A 9 -0.96 2.02 8.33
N ARG A 10 -1.23 1.03 9.20
CA ARG A 10 -1.48 1.31 10.62
C ARG A 10 -0.26 1.96 11.25
N PHE A 11 -0.49 3.01 12.04
CA PHE A 11 0.58 3.64 12.80
C PHE A 11 0.88 2.82 14.05
N TYR A 12 2.15 2.49 14.24
CA TYR A 12 2.63 1.81 15.43
C TYR A 12 3.56 2.74 16.19
N THR A 13 3.17 3.14 17.39
CA THR A 13 3.86 4.17 18.19
C THR A 13 5.33 3.86 18.49
N TRP A 14 5.71 2.58 18.49
CA TRP A 14 7.06 2.12 18.82
C TRP A 14 8.02 2.12 17.61
N CYS A 15 7.53 2.09 16.36
CA CYS A 15 8.39 2.01 15.17
C CYS A 15 8.09 3.05 14.08
N SER A 16 6.91 3.68 14.11
CA SER A 16 6.52 4.66 13.11
C SER A 16 7.00 6.07 13.51
N PRO A 17 7.69 6.81 12.63
CA PRO A 17 8.10 8.18 12.93
C PRO A 17 6.89 9.09 13.16
N LYS A 18 6.86 9.86 14.26
CA LYS A 18 5.74 10.77 14.58
C LYS A 18 5.37 11.73 13.44
N ARG A 19 6.35 12.18 12.65
CA ARG A 19 6.13 13.04 11.46
C ARG A 19 5.26 12.39 10.36
N LYS A 20 5.11 11.07 10.39
CA LYS A 20 4.30 10.29 9.43
C LYS A 20 2.92 9.93 9.98
N LEU A 21 2.59 10.33 11.22
CA LEU A 21 1.29 10.09 11.81
C LEU A 21 0.22 10.95 11.12
N VAL A 22 -0.82 10.30 10.63
CA VAL A 22 -2.05 10.92 10.15
C VAL A 22 -3.22 10.30 10.91
N ILE A 23 -4.08 11.13 11.49
CA ILE A 23 -5.31 10.67 12.15
C ILE A 23 -6.47 10.87 11.19
N LYS A 24 -7.21 9.80 10.91
CA LYS A 24 -8.37 9.82 10.01
C LYS A 24 -9.46 8.93 10.55
N ASP A 25 -10.67 9.47 10.71
CA ASP A 25 -11.82 8.78 11.27
C ASP A 25 -11.53 8.13 12.64
N GLY A 26 -10.76 8.84 13.48
CA GLY A 26 -10.30 8.36 14.80
C GLY A 26 -9.18 7.30 14.75
N ILE A 27 -8.76 6.87 13.56
CA ILE A 27 -7.73 5.85 13.38
C ILE A 27 -6.38 6.52 13.08
N GLN A 28 -5.32 6.02 13.73
CA GLN A 28 -3.94 6.42 13.47
C GLN A 28 -3.33 5.64 12.30
N TRP A 29 -2.86 6.38 11.30
CA TRP A 29 -2.23 5.86 10.10
C TRP A 29 -0.79 6.38 9.96
N CYS A 30 0.09 5.54 9.44
CA CYS A 30 1.42 5.88 8.99
C CYS A 30 1.34 6.22 7.49
N ALA A 31 1.55 7.48 7.15
CA ALA A 31 1.51 7.96 5.80
C ALA A 31 2.82 7.72 5.05
N ASP A 32 2.72 7.78 3.72
CA ASP A 32 3.84 7.70 2.79
C ASP A 32 4.64 6.39 2.87
N VAL A 33 4.05 5.30 3.36
CA VAL A 33 4.76 4.02 3.43
C VAL A 33 5.04 3.51 2.02
N PHE A 34 6.28 3.07 1.79
CA PHE A 34 6.67 2.44 0.53
C PHE A 34 6.49 0.92 0.62
N ASP A 35 5.34 0.44 0.14
CA ASP A 35 5.00 -0.99 0.08
C ASP A 35 5.67 -1.62 -1.15
N LYS A 36 6.70 -2.44 -0.90
CA LYS A 36 7.60 -2.96 -1.94
C LYS A 36 7.07 -4.26 -2.55
N PHE A 37 7.20 -4.36 -3.86
CA PHE A 37 6.92 -5.57 -4.64
C PHE A 37 8.16 -6.40 -4.88
N VAL A 38 9.25 -5.71 -5.22
CA VAL A 38 10.58 -6.26 -5.49
C VAL A 38 11.62 -5.30 -4.94
N VAL A 39 12.71 -5.82 -4.40
CA VAL A 39 13.82 -5.02 -3.88
C VAL A 39 15.03 -5.06 -4.81
N ASN A 40 15.97 -4.11 -4.63
CA ASN A 40 17.21 -4.13 -5.40
C ASN A 40 17.97 -5.46 -5.21
N GLU A 41 18.64 -5.93 -6.27
CA GLU A 41 19.33 -7.24 -6.33
C GLU A 41 18.45 -8.49 -6.12
N GLN A 42 17.13 -8.35 -6.01
CA GLN A 42 16.25 -9.51 -5.99
C GLN A 42 16.12 -10.10 -7.40
N SER A 43 16.51 -11.37 -7.55
CA SER A 43 16.25 -12.15 -8.77
C SER A 43 14.74 -12.32 -8.99
N VAL A 44 14.31 -12.10 -10.23
CA VAL A 44 12.93 -12.32 -10.69
C VAL A 44 12.98 -13.11 -11.98
N ASP A 45 12.10 -14.09 -12.12
CA ASP A 45 12.00 -14.91 -13.31
C ASP A 45 10.98 -14.34 -14.31
N VAL A 46 11.14 -14.71 -15.57
CA VAL A 46 10.18 -14.32 -16.61
C VAL A 46 8.84 -14.98 -16.30
N GLY A 47 7.81 -14.15 -16.14
CA GLY A 47 6.45 -14.60 -15.81
C GLY A 47 6.10 -14.50 -14.33
N ASP A 48 7.03 -14.07 -13.47
CA ASP A 48 6.73 -13.81 -12.06
C ASP A 48 5.67 -12.73 -11.90
N VAL A 49 4.73 -12.99 -10.98
CA VAL A 49 3.61 -12.09 -10.69
C VAL A 49 3.58 -11.78 -9.20
N VAL A 50 3.64 -10.48 -8.87
CA VAL A 50 3.36 -10.01 -7.51
C VAL A 50 1.90 -9.55 -7.43
N VAL A 51 1.14 -10.18 -6.53
CA VAL A 51 -0.26 -9.80 -6.26
C VAL A 51 -0.34 -9.09 -4.91
N ARG A 52 -1.01 -7.94 -4.90
CA ARG A 52 -1.33 -7.16 -3.70
C ARG A 52 -2.78 -6.72 -3.70
N ARG A 53 -3.35 -6.57 -2.51
CA ARG A 53 -4.73 -6.12 -2.30
C ARG A 53 -4.72 -4.86 -1.47
N TYR A 54 -5.46 -3.85 -1.92
CA TYR A 54 -5.60 -2.56 -1.25
C TYR A 54 -7.07 -2.24 -1.05
N THR A 55 -7.39 -1.69 0.12
CA THR A 55 -8.73 -1.20 0.44
C THR A 55 -8.76 0.31 0.21
N PRO A 56 -9.84 0.86 -0.39
CA PRO A 56 -10.00 2.29 -0.52
C PRO A 56 -9.86 3.00 0.83
N ALA A 57 -9.30 4.21 0.81
CA ALA A 57 -9.01 4.95 2.04
C ALA A 57 -10.27 5.54 2.69
N LYS A 58 -11.39 5.62 1.97
CA LYS A 58 -12.70 6.08 2.46
C LYS A 58 -13.81 5.21 1.89
N ASP A 59 -14.86 5.03 2.67
CA ASP A 59 -16.10 4.43 2.19
C ASP A 59 -16.72 5.31 1.09
N GLY A 60 -17.32 4.65 0.09
CA GLY A 60 -17.91 5.35 -1.06
C GLY A 60 -16.90 5.96 -2.06
N GLN A 61 -15.60 5.75 -1.87
CA GLN A 61 -14.58 6.24 -2.82
C GLN A 61 -14.79 5.63 -4.22
N SER A 62 -15.13 6.50 -5.19
CA SER A 62 -15.44 6.10 -6.58
C SER A 62 -14.20 5.92 -7.46
N CYS A 63 -13.07 6.49 -7.06
CA CYS A 63 -11.80 6.43 -7.78
C CYS A 63 -10.64 6.28 -6.78
N SER A 64 -9.70 5.39 -7.09
CA SER A 64 -8.45 5.22 -6.36
C SER A 64 -7.28 5.60 -7.26
N VAL A 65 -6.40 6.45 -6.73
CA VAL A 65 -5.13 6.76 -7.39
C VAL A 65 -4.03 5.93 -6.73
N ILE A 66 -3.32 5.13 -7.51
CA ILE A 66 -2.16 4.36 -7.06
C ILE A 66 -0.93 4.91 -7.77
N HIS A 67 0.04 5.38 -6.99
CA HIS A 67 1.33 5.82 -7.51
C HIS A 67 2.36 4.70 -7.37
N ILE A 68 3.07 4.42 -8.46
CA ILE A 68 4.19 3.48 -8.48
C ILE A 68 5.47 4.27 -8.26
N TYR A 69 6.31 3.77 -7.36
CA TYR A 69 7.59 4.36 -7.00
C TYR A 69 8.73 3.37 -7.22
N CYS A 70 9.91 3.92 -7.43
CA CYS A 70 11.14 3.19 -7.68
C CYS A 70 12.32 3.84 -6.96
N SER A 71 13.31 3.03 -6.58
CA SER A 71 14.55 3.45 -5.92
C SER A 71 15.70 2.53 -6.30
N GLU A 72 16.91 3.06 -6.36
CA GLU A 72 18.14 2.26 -6.49
C GLU A 72 18.53 1.59 -5.18
N LYS A 73 18.00 2.06 -4.04
CA LYS A 73 18.25 1.51 -2.71
C LYS A 73 17.15 0.54 -2.31
N ASP A 74 17.50 -0.46 -1.51
CA ASP A 74 16.56 -1.38 -0.86
C ASP A 74 16.13 -0.88 0.53
N ASN A 75 17.01 -0.16 1.24
CA ASN A 75 16.81 0.36 2.60
C ASN A 75 15.99 1.67 2.70
N VAL A 76 15.02 1.84 1.80
CA VAL A 76 14.04 2.93 1.82
C VAL A 76 12.71 2.41 2.38
N TYR A 77 12.02 3.20 3.20
CA TYR A 77 10.77 2.77 3.87
C TYR A 77 9.59 3.68 3.55
N PHE A 78 9.85 4.91 3.11
CA PHE A 78 8.83 5.88 2.76
C PHE A 78 9.01 6.38 1.32
N ILE A 79 7.91 6.73 0.67
CA ILE A 79 7.94 7.30 -0.69
C ILE A 79 8.58 8.69 -0.74
N THR A 80 8.82 9.31 0.42
CA THR A 80 9.52 10.59 0.58
C THR A 80 11.00 10.42 0.89
N ASP A 81 11.49 9.17 1.02
CA ASP A 81 12.90 8.96 1.33
C ASP A 81 13.79 9.41 0.16
N PRO A 82 15.00 9.93 0.45
CA PRO A 82 15.91 10.38 -0.60
C PRO A 82 16.24 9.27 -1.61
N GLY A 83 16.02 9.56 -2.88
CA GLY A 83 16.23 8.62 -3.99
C GLY A 83 14.99 7.86 -4.45
N VAL A 84 13.88 7.94 -3.70
CA VAL A 84 12.60 7.39 -4.16
C VAL A 84 11.95 8.34 -5.16
N LYS A 85 11.57 7.82 -6.33
CA LYS A 85 10.97 8.58 -7.43
C LYS A 85 9.64 7.98 -7.82
N ARG A 86 8.64 8.81 -8.12
CA ARG A 86 7.38 8.35 -8.72
C ARG A 86 7.62 8.08 -10.20
N CYS A 87 7.32 6.87 -10.65
CA CYS A 87 7.59 6.41 -12.01
C CYS A 87 6.29 6.07 -12.78
N ALA A 88 5.16 5.85 -12.10
CA ALA A 88 3.86 5.73 -12.76
C ALA A 88 2.69 6.19 -11.87
N THR A 89 1.52 6.37 -12.49
CA THR A 89 0.25 6.66 -11.81
C THR A 89 -0.87 5.86 -12.47
N PHE A 90 -1.61 5.11 -11.67
CA PHE A 90 -2.81 4.39 -12.07
C PHE A 90 -4.04 5.07 -11.47
N ASN A 91 -5.02 5.35 -12.32
CA ASN A 91 -6.33 5.84 -11.88
C ASN A 91 -7.33 4.69 -12.07
N ILE A 92 -7.81 4.14 -10.96
CA ILE A 92 -8.71 2.99 -10.95
C ILE A 92 -10.09 3.49 -10.56
N ARG A 93 -11.05 3.43 -11.49
CA ARG A 93 -12.45 3.72 -11.18
C ARG A 93 -13.13 2.46 -10.67
N SER A 94 -13.87 2.58 -9.57
CA SER A 94 -14.74 1.51 -9.11
C SER A 94 -15.94 1.42 -10.05
N ILE A 95 -15.97 0.40 -10.88
CA ILE A 95 -17.10 0.12 -11.77
C ILE A 95 -18.06 -0.77 -10.96
N ARG A 96 -19.00 -0.14 -10.27
CA ARG A 96 -20.10 -0.74 -9.46
C ARG A 96 -19.71 -1.35 -8.11
N GLN A 97 -20.21 -0.73 -7.03
CA GLN A 97 -20.36 -1.36 -5.72
C GLN A 97 -21.61 -2.26 -5.73
N SER A 98 -21.58 -3.41 -6.38
CA SER A 98 -22.50 -4.48 -5.99
C SER A 98 -21.96 -5.08 -4.70
N PHE A 99 -22.50 -4.59 -3.56
CA PHE A 99 -22.41 -5.15 -2.20
C PHE A 99 -21.63 -6.46 -2.09
N TYR A 100 -20.31 -6.38 -1.86
CA TYR A 100 -19.56 -7.50 -1.29
C TYR A 100 -19.85 -7.58 0.21
N SER A 101 -21.11 -7.83 0.57
CA SER A 101 -21.45 -8.36 1.88
C SER A 101 -21.00 -9.82 1.89
N ARG A 102 -19.71 -10.07 2.17
CA ARG A 102 -19.33 -11.38 2.67
C ARG A 102 -19.98 -11.51 4.03
N LYS A 103 -21.06 -12.30 4.12
CA LYS A 103 -21.47 -12.91 5.37
C LYS A 103 -20.21 -13.52 5.99
N ARG A 104 -19.77 -13.00 7.15
CA ARG A 104 -18.77 -13.68 7.98
C ARG A 104 -19.32 -15.07 8.26
N ASN A 105 -18.64 -16.10 7.77
CA ASN A 105 -18.83 -17.43 8.29
C ASN A 105 -18.08 -17.48 9.63
N PRO A 106 -18.74 -17.73 10.78
CA PRO A 106 -18.08 -17.67 12.08
C PRO A 106 -17.03 -18.78 12.34
N ASN A 107 -16.75 -19.65 11.37
CA ASN A 107 -15.94 -20.86 11.59
C ASN A 107 -14.67 -20.99 10.72
N THR A 108 -14.10 -19.91 10.20
CA THR A 108 -12.77 -19.98 9.56
C THR A 108 -11.76 -19.14 10.33
N ASN A 109 -10.87 -19.84 11.05
CA ASN A 109 -9.72 -19.31 11.76
C ASN A 109 -8.62 -18.85 10.78
N ASP A 110 -8.92 -17.84 9.97
CA ASP A 110 -7.90 -17.16 9.18
C ASP A 110 -7.32 -16.02 10.03
N VAL A 111 -6.15 -16.31 10.61
CA VAL A 111 -5.30 -15.35 11.33
C VAL A 111 -4.76 -14.35 10.31
N TRP A 112 -5.06 -13.06 10.52
CA TRP A 112 -4.62 -11.94 9.68
C TRP A 112 -3.27 -11.39 10.13
#